data_AF-A0A812S3U5-F1
#
_entry.id   AF-A0A812S3U5-F1
#
_cell.length_a   1.000
_cell.length_b   1.000
_cell.length_c   1.000
_cell.angle_alpha   90.00
_cell.angle_beta   90.00
_cell.angle_gamma   90.00
#
_symmetry.space_group_name_H-M   'P 1'
#
loop_
_entity.id
_entity.type
_entity.pdbx_description
1 polymer ?
#
loop_
_entity_poly.entity_id
_entity_poly.type
_entity_poly.pdbx_seq_one_letter_code
_entity_poly.pdbx_strand_id
1 'polypeptide(L)'
;MASQMRRKPNAFNLVHQLILAQRSTGDGFGEAGFEAWDKAATLAQAYSIGRQESAAALNLVKFCSESTRQRLCELVEKYGMRFISHDSIASNMFNDDYCSANGTLEPWQQQLTNSADLIAILVDRMQADYLGTHVKLRKPFNGVVVVTR
;
A
#
# COMPACT_ATOMS: atom_id res chain seq x y z
N MET A 1 -35.07 10.09 -3.10
CA MET A 1 -33.66 10.51 -3.24
C MET A 1 -32.78 9.36 -2.77
N ALA A 2 -32.12 8.64 -3.68
CA ALA A 2 -31.27 7.51 -3.32
C ALA A 2 -29.98 8.06 -2.67
N SER A 3 -29.78 7.75 -1.38
CA SER A 3 -28.52 8.00 -0.69
C SER A 3 -27.43 7.22 -1.42
N GLN A 4 -26.58 7.92 -2.15
CA GLN A 4 -25.47 7.33 -2.87
C GLN A 4 -24.47 6.84 -1.82
N MET A 5 -24.57 5.56 -1.48
CA MET A 5 -23.77 4.93 -0.44
C MET A 5 -22.30 5.13 -0.80
N ARG A 6 -21.60 6.00 -0.06
CA ARG A 6 -20.16 6.24 -0.27
C ARG A 6 -19.45 4.91 -0.09
N ARG A 7 -18.79 4.42 -1.16
CA ARG A 7 -17.98 3.20 -1.08
C ARG A 7 -16.88 3.44 -0.05
N LYS A 8 -16.70 2.48 0.87
CA LYS A 8 -15.63 2.55 1.87
C LYS A 8 -14.27 2.68 1.14
N PRO A 9 -13.42 3.65 1.51
CA PRO A 9 -12.13 3.80 0.86
C PRO A 9 -11.22 2.61 1.22
N ASN A 10 -10.44 2.14 0.26
CA ASN A 10 -9.35 1.19 0.53
C ASN A 10 -8.11 1.96 1.06
N ALA A 11 -7.10 1.24 1.57
CA ALA A 11 -5.89 1.87 2.10
C ALA A 11 -5.19 2.82 1.12
N PHE A 12 -5.11 2.51 -0.18
CA PHE A 12 -4.44 3.36 -1.17
C PHE A 12 -5.24 4.63 -1.49
N ASN A 13 -6.57 4.52 -1.57
CA ASN A 13 -7.46 5.68 -1.71
C ASN A 13 -7.32 6.59 -0.49
N LEU A 14 -7.18 6.01 0.70
CA LEU A 14 -6.96 6.76 1.93
C LEU A 14 -5.60 7.45 1.92
N VAL A 15 -4.52 6.74 1.58
CA VAL A 15 -3.19 7.33 1.43
C VAL A 15 -3.22 8.48 0.44
N HIS A 16 -3.87 8.30 -0.71
CA HIS A 16 -4.03 9.36 -1.71
C HIS A 16 -4.80 10.57 -1.15
N GLN A 17 -5.92 10.34 -0.45
CA GLN A 17 -6.69 11.41 0.20
C GLN A 17 -5.87 12.16 1.25
N LEU A 18 -5.07 11.45 2.04
CA LEU A 18 -4.17 12.05 3.04
C LEU A 18 -3.11 12.91 2.36
N ILE A 19 -2.51 12.43 1.27
CA ILE A 19 -1.51 13.17 0.48
C ILE A 19 -2.13 14.44 -0.12
N LEU A 20 -3.34 14.34 -0.69
CA LEU A 20 -4.04 15.51 -1.23
C LEU A 20 -4.41 16.52 -0.14
N ALA A 21 -4.91 16.05 1.00
CA ALA A 21 -5.25 16.91 2.13
C ALA A 21 -4.01 17.66 2.63
N GLN A 22 -2.86 17.00 2.76
CA GLN A 22 -1.61 17.64 3.15
C GLN A 22 -1.15 18.71 2.16
N ARG A 23 -1.18 18.40 0.86
CA ARG A 23 -0.85 19.38 -0.19
C ARG A 23 -1.74 20.62 -0.14
N SER A 24 -3.01 20.47 0.24
CA SER A 24 -3.93 21.60 0.38
C SER A 24 -3.65 22.49 1.60
N THR A 25 -3.05 21.93 2.65
CA THR A 25 -2.70 22.65 3.88
C THR A 25 -1.42 23.49 3.71
N GLY A 26 -0.64 23.26 2.65
CA GLY A 26 0.59 24.00 2.36
C GLY A 26 1.80 23.60 3.21
N ASP A 27 1.59 22.74 4.22
CA ASP A 27 2.66 22.00 4.86
C ASP A 27 3.21 20.99 3.85
N GLY A 28 4.53 21.05 3.62
CA GLY A 28 5.23 20.04 2.83
C GLY A 28 5.00 18.63 3.39
N PHE A 29 5.54 17.61 2.72
CA PHE A 29 5.50 16.22 3.17
C PHE A 29 6.39 16.01 4.43
N GLY A 30 6.14 16.79 5.48
CA GLY A 30 6.86 16.77 6.75
C GLY A 30 6.20 15.82 7.74
N GLU A 31 7.01 15.24 8.61
CA GLU A 31 6.60 14.28 9.66
C GLU A 31 5.40 14.77 10.49
N ALA A 32 5.29 16.08 10.72
CA ALA A 32 4.26 16.72 11.53
C ALA A 32 2.81 16.43 11.06
N GLY A 33 2.58 16.31 9.74
CA GLY A 33 1.23 16.05 9.20
C GLY A 33 0.69 14.66 9.51
N PHE A 34 1.56 13.72 9.89
CA PHE A 34 1.19 12.34 10.21
C PHE A 34 1.28 12.02 11.72
N GLU A 35 1.74 12.95 12.55
CA GLU A 35 1.76 12.76 14.02
C GLU A 35 0.35 12.55 14.59
N ALA A 36 -0.66 13.25 14.05
CA ALA A 36 -2.06 13.08 14.45
C ALA A 36 -2.59 11.65 14.21
N TRP A 37 -1.92 10.88 13.35
CA TRP A 37 -2.34 9.55 12.93
C TRP A 37 -1.42 8.45 13.45
N ASP A 38 -0.89 8.61 14.65
CA ASP A 38 0.09 7.66 15.22
C ASP A 38 -0.45 6.23 15.42
N LYS A 39 -1.78 6.08 15.49
CA LYS A 39 -2.43 4.80 15.76
C LYS A 39 -3.40 4.43 14.64
N ALA A 40 -3.25 3.21 14.12
CA ALA A 40 -4.14 2.63 13.11
C ALA A 40 -5.60 2.58 13.57
N ALA A 41 -5.86 2.48 14.88
CA ALA A 41 -7.21 2.52 15.44
C ALA A 41 -7.89 3.89 15.27
N THR A 42 -7.17 4.98 15.51
CA THR A 42 -7.67 6.36 15.32
C THR A 42 -8.01 6.61 13.85
N LEU A 43 -7.13 6.14 12.94
CA LEU A 43 -7.35 6.21 11.50
C LEU A 43 -8.57 5.38 11.06
N ALA A 44 -8.72 4.16 11.61
CA ALA A 44 -9.88 3.31 11.33
C ALA A 44 -11.20 3.99 11.71
N GLN A 45 -11.25 4.60 12.90
CA GLN A 45 -12.42 5.30 13.40
C GLN A 45 -12.75 6.54 12.57
N ALA A 46 -11.75 7.37 12.26
CA ALA A 46 -11.94 8.62 11.51
C ALA A 46 -12.49 8.39 10.10
N TYR A 47 -12.03 7.33 9.42
CA TYR A 47 -12.40 7.04 8.03
C TYR A 47 -13.42 5.90 7.87
N SER A 48 -13.89 5.31 8.98
CA SER A 48 -14.82 4.17 8.98
C SER A 48 -14.33 2.99 8.12
N ILE A 49 -13.02 2.72 8.17
CA ILE A 49 -12.35 1.62 7.47
C ILE A 49 -12.04 0.47 8.42
N GLY A 50 -11.76 -0.71 7.88
CA GLY A 50 -11.36 -1.86 8.68
C GLY A 50 -9.94 -1.71 9.24
N ARG A 51 -9.64 -2.57 10.22
CA ARG A 51 -8.37 -2.56 10.96
C ARG A 51 -7.17 -2.87 10.06
N GLN A 52 -7.33 -3.78 9.10
CA GLN A 52 -6.25 -4.13 8.17
C GLN A 52 -5.99 -2.99 7.18
N GLU A 53 -7.04 -2.35 6.65
CA GLU A 53 -6.84 -1.21 5.75
C GLU A 53 -6.19 -0.03 6.45
N SER A 54 -6.56 0.25 7.71
CA SER A 54 -5.95 1.33 8.47
C SER A 54 -4.50 1.06 8.84
N ALA A 55 -4.17 -0.19 9.21
CA ALA A 55 -2.80 -0.61 9.47
C ALA A 55 -1.93 -0.52 8.20
N ALA A 56 -2.45 -1.00 7.07
CA ALA A 56 -1.77 -0.91 5.78
C ALA A 56 -1.51 0.55 5.36
N ALA A 57 -2.51 1.42 5.49
CA ALA A 57 -2.38 2.83 5.17
C ALA A 57 -1.36 3.54 6.05
N LEU A 58 -1.40 3.27 7.37
CA LEU A 58 -0.42 3.80 8.30
C LEU A 58 0.99 3.33 7.95
N ASN A 59 1.14 2.05 7.59
CA ASN A 59 2.43 1.49 7.25
C ASN A 59 3.04 2.12 5.99
N LEU A 60 2.24 2.26 4.92
CA LEU A 60 2.65 2.93 3.68
C LEU A 60 3.14 4.36 3.91
N VAL A 61 2.50 5.06 4.84
CA VAL A 61 2.80 6.45 5.14
C VAL A 61 4.07 6.57 5.97
N LYS A 62 4.19 5.78 7.05
CA LYS A 62 5.22 5.98 8.07
C LYS A 62 6.53 5.25 7.81
N PHE A 63 6.46 4.05 7.26
CA PHE A 63 7.62 3.15 7.27
C PHE A 63 8.04 2.68 5.88
N CYS A 64 7.16 2.76 4.88
CA CYS A 64 7.56 2.53 3.49
C CYS A 64 8.30 3.75 2.94
N SER A 65 9.43 3.51 2.27
CA SER A 65 10.16 4.54 1.54
C SER A 65 9.29 5.21 0.48
N GLU A 66 9.55 6.50 0.21
CA GLU A 66 8.73 7.29 -0.71
C GLU A 66 8.69 6.70 -2.12
N SER A 67 9.84 6.22 -2.62
CA SER A 67 9.95 5.56 -3.93
C SER A 67 9.08 4.31 -4.00
N THR A 68 9.14 3.45 -2.98
CA THR A 68 8.32 2.24 -2.87
C THR A 68 6.83 2.58 -2.82
N ARG A 69 6.46 3.55 -1.96
CA ARG A 69 5.06 4.01 -1.85
C ARG A 69 4.54 4.53 -3.17
N GLN A 70 5.30 5.39 -3.86
CA GLN A 70 4.90 5.94 -5.15
C GLN A 70 4.70 4.82 -6.17
N ARG A 71 5.64 3.89 -6.26
CA ARG A 71 5.56 2.76 -7.19
C ARG A 71 4.35 1.88 -6.92
N LEU A 72 4.09 1.53 -5.65
CA LEU A 72 2.91 0.76 -5.27
C LEU A 72 1.60 1.49 -5.60
N CYS A 73 1.54 2.81 -5.36
CA CYS A 73 0.39 3.64 -5.73
C CYS A 73 0.13 3.63 -7.24
N GLU A 74 1.16 3.82 -8.06
CA GLU A 74 1.05 3.77 -9.53
C GLU A 74 0.51 2.41 -10.03
N LEU A 75 1.01 1.31 -9.44
CA LEU A 75 0.57 -0.04 -9.81
C LEU A 75 -0.86 -0.32 -9.38
N VAL A 76 -1.28 0.13 -8.18
CA VAL A 76 -2.66 -0.01 -7.71
C VAL A 76 -3.60 0.89 -8.50
N GLU A 77 -3.18 2.08 -8.92
CA GLU A 77 -3.98 2.94 -9.80
C GLU A 77 -4.19 2.27 -11.17
N LYS A 78 -3.12 1.70 -11.73
CA LYS A 78 -3.14 1.09 -13.07
C LYS A 78 -3.86 -0.26 -13.10
N TYR A 79 -3.66 -1.11 -12.09
CA TYR A 79 -4.11 -2.51 -12.09
C TYR A 79 -5.12 -2.86 -10.99
N GLY A 80 -5.31 -1.97 -10.00
CA GLY A 80 -6.17 -2.17 -8.84
C GLY A 80 -5.51 -2.94 -7.68
N MET A 81 -6.27 -3.10 -6.59
CA MET A 81 -5.81 -3.76 -5.35
C MET A 81 -5.54 -5.26 -5.46
N ARG A 82 -5.84 -5.92 -6.58
CA ARG A 82 -5.55 -7.37 -6.73
C ARG A 82 -4.06 -7.68 -6.81
N PHE A 83 -3.24 -6.64 -7.00
CA PHE A 83 -1.80 -6.72 -7.06
C PHE A 83 -1.16 -7.05 -5.71
N ILE A 84 -1.72 -6.51 -4.64
CA ILE A 84 -1.10 -6.49 -3.32
C ILE A 84 -2.19 -6.50 -2.24
N SER A 85 -2.05 -7.38 -1.26
CA SER A 85 -3.01 -7.48 -0.17
C SER A 85 -2.74 -6.42 0.91
N HIS A 86 -3.79 -5.93 1.57
CA HIS A 86 -3.64 -5.07 2.75
C HIS A 86 -2.88 -5.76 3.88
N ASP A 87 -3.04 -7.07 4.01
CA ASP A 87 -2.38 -7.87 5.04
C ASP A 87 -0.85 -7.84 4.86
N SER A 88 -0.36 -8.10 3.64
CA SER A 88 1.07 -8.02 3.32
C SER A 88 1.67 -6.65 3.63
N ILE A 89 0.93 -5.58 3.34
CA ILE A 89 1.36 -4.22 3.64
C ILE A 89 1.34 -4.00 5.16
N ALA A 90 0.28 -4.40 5.86
CA ALA A 90 0.15 -4.22 7.31
C ALA A 90 1.21 -5.03 8.10
N SER A 91 1.72 -6.11 7.52
CA SER A 91 2.79 -6.96 8.10
C SER A 91 4.21 -6.41 7.89
N ASN A 92 4.35 -5.14 7.48
CA ASN A 92 5.65 -4.48 7.27
C ASN A 92 6.51 -5.07 6.15
N MET A 93 5.93 -5.89 5.26
CA MET A 93 6.69 -6.63 4.24
C MET A 93 7.43 -5.74 3.23
N PHE A 94 7.04 -4.47 3.10
CA PHE A 94 7.65 -3.49 2.19
C PHE A 94 8.46 -2.41 2.92
N ASN A 95 8.70 -2.59 4.22
CA ASN A 95 9.51 -1.66 4.99
C ASN A 95 10.99 -2.01 4.79
N ASP A 96 11.83 -0.98 4.75
CA ASP A 96 13.27 -1.15 4.85
C ASP A 96 13.61 -1.84 6.18
N ASP A 97 14.65 -2.65 6.21
CA ASP A 97 15.11 -3.42 7.38
C ASP A 97 14.11 -4.47 7.92
N TYR A 98 12.96 -4.67 7.27
CA TYR A 98 12.08 -5.78 7.62
C TYR A 98 12.75 -7.12 7.32
N CYS A 99 12.74 -8.04 8.29
CA CYS A 99 13.26 -9.38 8.11
C CYS A 99 12.30 -10.40 8.71
N SER A 100 11.90 -11.39 7.92
CA SER A 100 11.04 -12.48 8.38
C SER A 100 11.82 -13.68 8.92
N ALA A 101 13.17 -13.61 8.94
CA ALA A 101 14.01 -14.68 9.42
C ALA A 101 13.79 -14.93 10.92
N ASN A 102 13.41 -16.14 11.29
CA ASN A 102 13.24 -16.57 12.67
C ASN A 102 13.68 -18.03 12.83
N GLY A 103 14.00 -18.43 14.07
CA GLY A 103 14.39 -19.81 14.41
C GLY A 103 15.55 -20.32 13.56
N THR A 104 15.32 -21.35 12.75
CA THR A 104 16.35 -21.95 11.88
C THR A 104 16.88 -21.00 10.82
N LEU A 105 16.15 -19.93 10.49
CA LEU A 105 16.55 -18.95 9.48
C LEU A 105 17.35 -17.77 10.06
N GLU A 106 17.48 -17.66 11.38
CA GLU A 106 18.20 -16.57 12.05
C GLU A 106 19.62 -16.32 11.51
N PRO A 107 20.44 -17.35 11.17
CA PRO A 107 21.76 -17.14 10.59
C PRO A 107 21.76 -16.44 9.22
N TRP A 108 20.61 -16.43 8.54
CA TRP A 108 20.42 -15.83 7.21
C TRP A 108 19.76 -14.44 7.28
N GLN A 109 19.60 -13.87 8.47
CA GLN A 109 18.92 -12.59 8.68
C GLN A 109 19.50 -11.50 7.78
N GLN A 110 20.83 -11.39 7.67
CA GLN A 110 21.47 -10.37 6.84
C GLN A 110 21.06 -10.45 5.37
N GLN A 111 20.83 -11.65 4.83
CA GLN A 111 20.45 -11.88 3.44
C GLN A 111 18.93 -11.81 3.23
N LEU A 112 18.14 -12.02 4.29
CA LEU A 112 16.68 -12.01 4.26
C LEU A 112 16.07 -10.68 4.73
N THR A 113 16.89 -9.74 5.18
CA THR A 113 16.48 -8.38 5.51
C THR A 113 16.26 -7.58 4.23
N ASN A 114 15.10 -6.92 4.16
CA ASN A 114 14.75 -6.03 3.08
C ASN A 114 15.73 -4.86 2.97
N SER A 115 16.16 -4.60 1.74
CA SER A 115 16.78 -3.34 1.33
C SER A 115 15.89 -2.66 0.28
N ALA A 116 16.10 -1.37 0.06
CA ALA A 116 15.38 -0.61 -0.96
C ALA A 116 15.49 -1.26 -2.36
N ASP A 117 16.67 -1.79 -2.72
CA ASP A 117 16.89 -2.47 -4.00
C ASP A 117 16.10 -3.79 -4.09
N LEU A 118 16.07 -4.58 -3.02
CA LEU A 118 15.31 -5.82 -2.97
C LEU A 118 13.80 -5.56 -3.08
N ILE A 119 13.31 -4.51 -2.41
CA ILE A 119 11.91 -4.09 -2.49
C ILE A 119 11.58 -3.63 -3.92
N ALA A 120 12.45 -2.85 -4.56
CA ALA A 120 12.26 -2.42 -5.94
C ALA A 120 12.15 -3.61 -6.90
N ILE A 121 13.08 -4.57 -6.79
CA ILE A 121 13.06 -5.81 -7.60
C ILE A 121 11.79 -6.62 -7.32
N LEU A 122 11.38 -6.74 -6.06
CA LEU A 122 10.14 -7.43 -5.68
C LEU A 122 8.92 -6.79 -6.35
N VAL A 123 8.80 -5.46 -6.29
CA VAL A 123 7.67 -4.74 -6.88
C VAL A 123 7.64 -4.88 -8.41
N ASP A 124 8.79 -4.81 -9.07
CA ASP A 124 8.89 -5.04 -10.52
C ASP A 124 8.56 -6.50 -10.88
N ARG A 125 8.99 -7.47 -10.07
CA ARG A 125 8.65 -8.87 -10.27
C ARG A 125 7.16 -9.12 -10.10
N MET A 126 6.55 -8.56 -9.05
CA MET A 126 5.10 -8.63 -8.86
C MET A 126 4.36 -8.06 -10.08
N GLN A 127 4.83 -6.94 -10.64
CA GLN A 127 4.26 -6.37 -11.87
C GLN A 127 4.37 -7.35 -13.04
N ALA A 128 5.55 -7.94 -13.25
CA ALA A 128 5.76 -8.92 -14.30
C ALA A 128 4.85 -10.15 -14.12
N ASP A 129 4.67 -10.65 -12.90
CA ASP A 129 3.81 -11.81 -12.61
C ASP A 129 2.32 -11.50 -12.88
N TYR A 130 1.86 -10.32 -12.50
CA TYR A 130 0.51 -9.86 -12.84
C TYR A 130 0.31 -9.73 -14.37
N LEU A 131 1.30 -9.16 -15.07
CA LEU A 131 1.29 -9.03 -16.52
C LEU A 131 1.54 -10.35 -17.28
N GLY A 132 2.08 -11.37 -16.62
CA GLY A 132 2.23 -12.72 -17.17
C GLY A 132 0.98 -13.57 -16.99
N THR A 133 0.18 -13.27 -15.95
CA THR A 133 -1.08 -13.96 -15.67
C THR A 133 -2.05 -13.86 -16.86
N HIS A 134 -2.80 -14.90 -17.21
CA HIS A 134 -3.74 -14.84 -18.35
C HIS A 134 -4.79 -13.72 -18.18
N VAL A 135 -5.14 -12.98 -19.26
CA VAL A 135 -6.00 -11.78 -19.19
C VAL A 135 -7.35 -12.04 -18.52
N LYS A 136 -7.97 -13.20 -18.75
CA LYS A 136 -9.24 -13.57 -18.09
C LYS A 136 -9.13 -13.73 -16.57
N LEU A 137 -7.92 -13.96 -16.06
CA LEU A 137 -7.62 -14.05 -14.63
C LEU A 137 -7.26 -12.68 -14.03
N ARG A 138 -6.89 -11.70 -14.87
CA ARG A 138 -6.70 -10.29 -14.51
C ARG A 138 -8.06 -9.56 -14.41
N LYS A 139 -8.92 -9.96 -13.47
CA LYS A 139 -10.22 -9.29 -13.31
C LYS A 139 -10.02 -7.80 -12.97
N PRO A 140 -10.64 -6.85 -13.70
CA PRO A 140 -10.52 -5.43 -13.41
C PRO A 140 -11.18 -5.08 -12.07
N PHE A 141 -10.57 -4.16 -11.32
CA PHE A 141 -11.00 -3.79 -9.97
C PHE A 141 -12.42 -3.17 -9.91
N ASN A 142 -12.98 -2.72 -11.03
CA ASN A 142 -14.30 -2.07 -11.06
C ASN A 142 -15.23 -2.59 -12.17
N GLY A 143 -14.93 -3.73 -12.80
CA GLY A 143 -15.65 -4.18 -14.00
C GLY A 143 -15.37 -3.32 -15.26
N VAL A 144 -14.64 -2.21 -15.11
CA VAL A 144 -14.09 -1.44 -16.23
C VAL A 144 -12.91 -2.21 -16.79
N VAL A 145 -13.13 -2.92 -17.90
CA VAL A 145 -12.05 -3.55 -18.65
C VAL A 145 -11.15 -2.43 -19.18
N VAL A 146 -9.98 -2.26 -18.56
CA VAL A 146 -8.93 -1.42 -19.15
C VAL A 146 -8.38 -2.21 -20.32
N VAL A 147 -8.84 -1.87 -21.53
CA VAL A 147 -8.30 -2.43 -22.77
C VAL A 147 -6.94 -1.79 -22.98
N THR A 148 -5.87 -2.44 -22.54
CA THR A 148 -4.50 -2.11 -22.97
C THR A 148 -4.40 -2.43 -24.46
N ARG A 149 -4.29 -1.39 -25.29
CA ARG A 149 -3.96 -1.48 -26.71
C ARG A 149 -2.50 -1.84 -26.91
#